data_AF-A0A402AT70-F1
#
_entry.id   AF-A0A402AT70-F1
#
_cell.length_a   1.000
_cell.length_b   1.000
_cell.length_c   1.000
_cell.angle_alpha   90.00
_cell.angle_beta   90.00
_cell.angle_gamma   90.00
#
_symmetry.space_group_name_H-M   'P 1'
#
loop_
_entity.id
_entity.type
_entity.pdbx_description
1 polymer ?
#
loop_
_entity_poly.entity_id
_entity_poly.type
_entity_poly.pdbx_seq_one_letter_code
_entity_poly.pdbx_strand_id
1 'polypeptide(L)' 'MMAKEALVIAVLGAGNIGRTLGKKWSEAGHQIHFGVNDPAGKNAQIVHAEFGDRATVGTIAEALQGTPPWY' A
#
# COMPACT_ATOMS: atom_id res chain seq x y z
N MET A 1 23.44 -13.12 8.29
CA MET A 1 22.23 -12.31 8.57
C MET A 1 21.80 -11.74 7.23
N MET A 2 20.74 -12.26 6.62
CA MET A 2 20.25 -11.70 5.35
C MET A 2 19.63 -10.33 5.67
N ALA A 3 20.07 -9.27 4.99
CA ALA A 3 19.41 -7.98 5.08
C ALA A 3 17.98 -8.15 4.52
N LYS A 4 16.97 -7.75 5.29
CA LYS A 4 15.59 -7.82 4.84
C LYS A 4 15.38 -6.73 3.79
N GLU A 5 15.29 -7.10 2.52
CA GLU A 5 15.06 -6.14 1.44
C GLU A 5 13.70 -5.45 1.60
N ALA A 6 13.71 -4.12 1.51
CA ALA A 6 12.49 -3.33 1.51
C ALA A 6 11.83 -3.42 0.13
N LEU A 7 10.71 -4.14 0.07
CA LEU A 7 9.89 -4.25 -1.13
C LEU A 7 8.87 -3.10 -1.22
N VAL A 8 8.45 -2.86 -2.46
CA VAL A 8 7.27 -2.07 -2.81
C VAL A 8 6.10 -3.04 -2.99
N ILE A 9 5.03 -2.86 -2.21
CA ILE A 9 3.88 -3.79 -2.19
C ILE A 9 2.61 -3.03 -2.57
N ALA A 10 2.00 -3.45 -3.68
CA ALA A 10 0.68 -3.00 -4.06
C ALA A 10 -0.41 -3.78 -3.31
N VAL A 11 -1.30 -3.07 -2.60
CA VAL A 11 -2.46 -3.67 -1.93
C VAL A 11 -3.73 -3.17 -2.61
N LEU A 12 -4.44 -4.06 -3.30
CA LEU A 12 -5.68 -3.71 -3.99
C LEU A 12 -6.87 -3.85 -3.02
N GLY A 13 -7.46 -2.70 -2.68
CA GLY A 13 -8.52 -2.56 -1.70
C GLY A 13 -8.00 -2.07 -0.34
N ALA A 14 -8.57 -0.97 0.16
CA ALA A 14 -8.25 -0.37 1.46
C ALA A 14 -9.35 -0.60 2.52
N GLY A 15 -10.06 -1.72 2.42
CA GLY A 15 -10.99 -2.17 3.47
C GLY A 15 -10.25 -2.68 4.72
N ASN A 16 -10.99 -3.26 5.67
CA ASN A 16 -10.41 -3.75 6.94
C ASN A 16 -9.26 -4.74 6.74
N ILE A 17 -9.40 -5.68 5.78
CA ILE A 17 -8.37 -6.68 5.50
C ILE A 17 -7.15 -6.05 4.83
N GLY A 18 -7.36 -5.25 3.78
CA GLY A 18 -6.27 -4.59 3.05
C GLY A 18 -5.42 -3.72 3.98
N ARG A 19 -6.05 -2.90 4.83
CA ARG A 19 -5.34 -2.07 5.81
C ARG A 19 -4.61 -2.89 6.87
N THR A 20 -5.19 -4.00 7.34
CA THR A 20 -4.50 -4.90 8.28
C THR A 20 -3.21 -5.47 7.69
N LEU A 21 -3.27 -5.91 6.43
CA LEU A 21 -2.09 -6.43 5.72
C LEU A 21 -1.06 -5.32 5.49
N GLY A 22 -1.49 -4.19 4.93
CA GLY A 22 -0.61 -3.05 4.67
C GLY A 22 0.07 -2.57 5.95
N LYS A 23 -0.63 -2.55 7.09
CA LYS A 23 -0.04 -2.16 8.39
C LYS A 23 1.09 -3.10 8.78
N LYS A 24 0.84 -4.41 8.73
CA LYS A 24 1.87 -5.41 9.08
C LYS A 24 3.08 -5.34 8.16
N TRP A 25 2.88 -5.12 6.86
CA TRP A 25 3.98 -4.99 5.90
C TRP A 25 4.76 -3.67 6.07
N SER A 26 4.05 -2.57 6.36
CA SER A 26 4.67 -1.28 6.68
C SER A 26 5.50 -1.33 7.96
N GLU A 27 4.97 -1.92 9.03
CA GLU A 27 5.70 -2.19 10.29
C GLU A 27 6.92 -3.09 10.08
N ALA A 28 6.85 -3.98 9.08
CA ALA A 28 7.94 -4.82 8.64
C ALA A 28 9.03 -4.09 7.81
N GLY A 29 8.84 -2.81 7.50
CA GLY A 29 9.80 -1.97 6.77
C GLY A 29 9.57 -1.90 5.26
N HIS A 30 8.42 -2.33 4.76
CA HIS A 30 8.08 -2.30 3.33
C HIS A 30 7.27 -1.04 2.98
N GLN A 31 7.39 -0.56 1.74
CA GLN A 31 6.59 0.55 1.22
C GLN A 31 5.30 0.02 0.63
N ILE A 32 4.17 0.65 0.97
CA ILE A 32 2.84 0.17 0.59
C ILE A 32 2.16 1.18 -0.34
N HIS A 33 1.60 0.70 -1.44
CA HIS A 33 0.71 1.47 -2.32
C HIS A 33 -0.67 0.83 -2.32
N PHE A 34 -1.68 1.54 -1.81
CA PHE A 34 -3.05 1.09 -1.83
C PHE A 34 -3.74 1.50 -3.14
N GLY A 35 -4.24 0.52 -3.88
CA GLY A 35 -5.12 0.74 -5.02
C GLY A 35 -6.58 0.67 -4.59
N VAL A 36 -7.33 1.74 -4.75
CA VAL A 36 -8.77 1.79 -4.42
C VAL A 36 -9.61 2.16 -5.63
N ASN A 37 -10.90 1.83 -5.59
CA ASN A 37 -11.86 2.22 -6.63
C ASN A 37 -12.20 3.72 -6.54
N ASP A 38 -12.29 4.27 -5.33
CA ASP A 38 -12.54 5.68 -5.07
C ASP A 38 -11.39 6.29 -4.24
N PRO A 39 -10.42 6.98 -4.87
CA PRO A 39 -9.30 7.63 -4.19
C PRO A 39 -9.70 8.83 -3.32
N ALA A 40 -10.89 9.40 -3.48
CA ALA A 40 -11.42 10.46 -2.62
C ALA A 40 -12.30 9.92 -1.48
N GLY A 41 -12.61 8.63 -1.53
CA GLY A 41 -13.55 7.96 -0.64
C GLY A 41 -13.01 7.72 0.77
N LYS A 42 -13.92 7.29 1.65
CA LYS A 42 -13.66 7.03 3.07
C LYS A 42 -12.42 6.13 3.31
N ASN A 43 -12.24 5.09 2.51
CA ASN A 43 -11.13 4.15 2.71
C ASN A 43 -9.78 4.79 2.42
N ALA A 44 -9.68 5.69 1.44
CA ALA A 44 -8.45 6.42 1.15
C ALA A 44 -8.10 7.40 2.29
N GLN A 45 -9.12 8.12 2.80
CA GLN A 45 -8.95 9.01 3.95
C GLN A 45 -8.47 8.27 5.20
N ILE A 46 -9.01 7.07 5.47
CA ILE A 46 -8.55 6.23 6.59
C ILE A 46 -7.10 5.78 6.37
N VAL A 47 -6.73 5.38 5.16
CA VAL A 47 -5.32 5.02 4.87
C VAL A 47 -4.39 6.21 5.16
N HIS A 48 -4.73 7.41 4.69
CA HIS A 48 -3.93 8.60 4.99
C HIS A 48 -3.80 8.85 6.50
N ALA A 49 -4.89 8.71 7.25
CA ALA A 49 -4.89 8.90 8.70
C ALA A 49 -4.10 7.83 9.46
N GLU A 50 -4.15 6.57 9.02
CA GLU A 50 -3.52 5.44 9.71
C GLU A 50 -2.04 5.25 9.35
N PHE A 51 -1.65 5.58 8.11
CA PHE A 51 -0.32 5.28 7.58
C PHE A 51 0.56 6.51 7.39
N GLY A 52 -0.01 7.70 7.22
CA GLY A 52 0.74 8.92 6.90
C GLY A 52 1.66 8.69 5.69
N ASP A 53 2.92 9.08 5.82
CA ASP A 53 3.92 8.98 4.75
C ASP A 53 4.43 7.54 4.50
N ARG A 54 4.00 6.55 5.30
CA ARG A 54 4.44 5.15 5.17
C ARG A 54 3.66 4.37 4.12
N ALA A 55 2.58 4.93 3.59
CA ALA A 55 1.84 4.35 2.48
C ALA A 55 1.26 5.44 1.60
N THR A 56 1.11 5.16 0.31
CA THR A 56 0.31 6.01 -0.58
C THR A 56 -1.00 5.32 -0.89
N VAL A 57 -1.99 6.09 -1.34
CA VAL A 57 -3.24 5.57 -1.88
C VAL A 57 -3.56 6.28 -3.17
N GLY A 58 -4.06 5.52 -4.14
CA GLY A 58 -4.45 6.02 -5.46
C GLY A 58 -5.39 5.03 -6.13
N THR A 59 -5.58 5.21 -7.43
CA THR A 59 -6.28 4.26 -8.28
C THR A 59 -5.56 2.90 -8.31
N ILE A 60 -6.28 1.86 -8.71
CA ILE A 60 -5.68 0.52 -8.93
C ILE A 60 -4.53 0.59 -9.93
N ALA A 61 -4.67 1.40 -11.00
CA ALA A 61 -3.63 1.56 -12.01
C ALA A 61 -2.35 2.19 -11.42
N GLU A 62 -2.49 3.26 -10.63
CA GLU A 62 -1.36 3.91 -9.96
C GLU A 62 -0.65 2.97 -8.97
N ALA A 63 -1.41 2.17 -8.22
CA ALA A 63 -0.82 1.19 -7.29
C ALA A 63 0.01 0.10 -7.99
N LEU A 64 -0.33 -0.24 -9.24
CA LEU A 64 0.39 -1.25 -10.04
C LEU A 64 1.62 -0.69 -10.77
N GLN A 65 1.77 0.63 -10.89
CA GLN A 65 2.93 1.24 -11.55
C GLN A 65 4.26 0.96 -10.80
N GLY A 66 4.19 0.59 -9.52
CA GLY A 66 5.36 0.19 -8.72
C GLY A 66 5.89 -1.24 -9.01
N THR A 67 5.46 -1.89 -10.09
CA THR A 67 5.77 -3.32 -10.32
C THR A 67 7.09 -3.54 -11.10
N PRO A 68 7.89 -4.56 -10.75
CA PRO A 68 9.32 -4.71 -11.11
C PRO A 68 9.58 -5.37 -12.50
N PRO A 69 10.86 -5.48 -12.95
CA PRO A 69 11.25 -5.51 -14.37
C PRO A 69 11.08 -6.87 -15.11
N TRP A 70 10.10 -7.69 -14.77
CA TRP A 70 9.90 -9.00 -15.42
C TRP A 70 8.69 -9.01 -16.35
N TYR A 71 8.80 -8.21 -17.42
CA TYR A 71 8.24 -8.48 -18.73
C TYR A 71 9.14 -7.89 -19.81
#